data_AF-A0A4R7P0G5-F1
#
_entry.id   AF-A0A4R7P0G5-F1
#
_cell.length_a   1.000
_cell.length_b   1.000
_cell.length_c   1.000
_cell.angle_alpha   90.00
_cell.angle_beta   90.00
_cell.angle_gamma   90.00
#
_symmetry.space_group_name_H-M   'P 1'
#
loop_
_entity.id
_entity.type
_entity.pdbx_description
1 polymer ?
#
loop_
_entity_poly.entity_id
_entity_poly.type
_entity_poly.pdbx_seq_one_letter_code
_entity_poly.pdbx_strand_id
1 'polypeptide(L)'
;MRSAIAGALVALWIGLALPAAAQQGPAAGELHSDADAHGATAPAGLSDANASLESGELAPSSDSANAGSEEGDQQNFDFFSDAPVQSAEVIELPPEKSRWLTIGGPIALLALFFGMLVQIWWLVPFDSHSIDLNLRNLPPAAKRGIAMAVGMFGVAFCFGAAEIWYQLRIHGSAEAYFAQMSLGKLIAFTHAHLFGFTTSFFIVGIPFSLQFNQIKTYQWVFPAGLAASLTDVMSWWGIKFVSPNFEWVSMFCGIIFSSTYLWMLVGLLRVLLFPDVIWASDKDRAERIAARKALKHREGDY
;
A
#
# COMPACT_ATOMS: atom_id res chain seq x y z
N MET A 1 -21.13 23.65 -17.91
CA MET A 1 -19.76 23.59 -18.47
C MET A 1 -18.83 22.74 -17.62
N ARG A 2 -18.69 22.97 -16.29
CA ARG A 2 -17.83 22.15 -15.40
C ARG A 2 -18.20 20.65 -15.40
N SER A 3 -19.48 20.31 -15.38
CA SER A 3 -19.99 18.94 -15.39
C SER A 3 -19.72 18.17 -16.69
N ALA A 4 -19.69 18.84 -17.85
CA ALA A 4 -19.40 18.20 -19.14
C ALA A 4 -17.91 17.88 -19.29
N ILE A 5 -17.03 18.77 -18.80
CA ILE A 5 -15.58 18.55 -18.82
C ILE A 5 -15.19 17.47 -17.79
N ALA A 6 -15.87 17.42 -16.64
CA ALA A 6 -15.72 16.34 -15.67
C ALA A 6 -16.01 14.96 -16.27
N GLY A 7 -17.11 14.84 -17.02
CA GLY A 7 -17.47 13.58 -17.69
C GLY A 7 -16.42 13.14 -18.72
N ALA A 8 -15.87 14.07 -19.49
CA ALA A 8 -14.81 13.76 -20.46
C ALA A 8 -13.50 13.31 -19.79
N LEU A 9 -13.12 13.91 -18.67
CA LEU A 9 -11.91 13.53 -17.93
C LEU A 9 -12.03 12.18 -17.24
N VAL A 10 -13.20 11.85 -16.67
CA VAL A 10 -13.45 10.52 -16.09
C VAL A 10 -13.41 9.44 -17.18
N ALA A 11 -14.00 9.70 -18.35
CA ALA A 11 -13.93 8.78 -19.49
C ALA A 11 -12.49 8.58 -20.00
N LEU A 12 -11.69 9.66 -20.04
CA LEU A 12 -10.26 9.59 -20.38
C LEU A 12 -9.47 8.78 -19.35
N TRP A 13 -9.77 8.95 -18.06
CA TRP A 13 -9.10 8.23 -16.97
C TRP A 13 -9.43 6.73 -17.00
N ILE A 14 -10.69 6.37 -17.21
CA ILE A 14 -11.12 4.96 -17.39
C ILE A 14 -10.47 4.37 -18.64
N GLY A 15 -10.37 5.14 -19.73
CA GLY A 15 -9.71 4.72 -20.96
C GLY A 15 -8.20 4.51 -20.83
N LEU A 16 -7.51 5.28 -19.99
CA LEU A 16 -6.07 5.14 -19.71
C LEU A 16 -5.76 4.08 -18.66
N ALA A 17 -6.69 3.81 -17.74
CA ALA A 17 -6.53 2.82 -16.67
C ALA A 17 -6.88 1.38 -17.09
N LEU A 18 -7.28 1.15 -18.35
CA LEU A 18 -7.27 -0.18 -18.96
C LEU A 18 -5.88 -0.40 -19.59
N PRO A 19 -4.93 -1.06 -18.91
CA PRO A 19 -3.75 -1.54 -19.59
C PRO A 19 -4.17 -2.61 -20.61
N ALA A 20 -3.37 -2.73 -21.68
CA ALA A 20 -3.45 -3.70 -22.75
C ALA A 20 -3.26 -5.17 -22.27
N ALA A 21 -3.99 -5.60 -21.25
CA ALA A 21 -4.08 -6.99 -20.79
C ALA A 21 -4.85 -7.88 -21.77
N ALA A 22 -5.41 -7.31 -22.84
CA ALA A 22 -6.12 -8.04 -23.90
C ALA A 22 -5.20 -8.57 -25.03
N GLN A 23 -3.87 -8.43 -24.93
CA GLN A 23 -2.94 -8.89 -25.99
C GLN A 23 -2.13 -10.16 -25.67
N GLN A 24 -2.32 -10.80 -24.51
CA GLN A 24 -1.81 -12.16 -24.30
C GLN A 24 -2.90 -13.16 -24.73
N GLY A 25 -2.79 -13.64 -25.97
CA GLY A 25 -3.66 -14.66 -26.52
C GLY A 25 -3.59 -15.97 -25.72
N PRO A 26 -4.67 -16.77 -25.69
CA PRO A 26 -4.69 -18.03 -24.97
C PRO A 26 -3.75 -19.03 -25.64
N ALA A 27 -2.72 -19.47 -24.91
CA ALA A 27 -2.06 -20.74 -25.20
C ALA A 27 -3.09 -21.85 -24.99
N ALA A 28 -3.53 -22.45 -26.09
CA ALA A 28 -4.38 -23.63 -26.08
C ALA A 28 -3.62 -24.79 -25.41
N GLY A 29 -3.96 -25.06 -24.16
CA GLY A 29 -3.65 -26.30 -23.46
C GLY A 29 -4.94 -27.06 -23.24
N GLU A 30 -5.04 -28.24 -23.84
CA GLU A 30 -6.17 -29.17 -23.78
C GLU A 30 -6.59 -29.47 -22.33
N LEU A 31 -7.87 -29.27 -22.03
CA LEU A 31 -8.50 -29.71 -20.79
C LEU A 31 -9.09 -31.10 -21.00
N HIS A 32 -8.39 -32.10 -20.46
CA HIS A 32 -8.96 -33.42 -20.21
C HIS A 32 -9.95 -33.30 -19.04
N SER A 33 -11.21 -33.56 -19.35
CA SER A 33 -12.30 -33.71 -18.39
C SER A 33 -12.23 -35.11 -17.80
N ASP A 34 -11.93 -35.22 -16.51
CA ASP A 34 -12.40 -36.34 -15.69
C ASP A 34 -13.06 -35.78 -14.43
N ALA A 35 -14.37 -36.02 -14.38
CA ALA A 35 -15.20 -35.84 -13.21
C ALA A 35 -15.01 -37.07 -12.33
N ASP A 36 -14.74 -36.85 -11.04
CA ASP A 36 -15.26 -37.75 -10.01
C ASP A 36 -15.43 -37.03 -8.68
N ALA A 37 -16.62 -37.20 -8.13
CA ALA A 37 -17.03 -36.73 -6.82
C ALA A 37 -16.58 -37.72 -5.75
N HIS A 38 -16.06 -37.26 -4.61
CA HIS A 38 -16.31 -37.85 -3.29
C HIS A 38 -15.67 -37.03 -2.15
N GLY A 39 -16.40 -36.90 -1.04
CA GLY A 39 -15.81 -36.96 0.30
C GLY A 39 -15.48 -35.64 1.00
N ALA A 40 -16.34 -35.27 1.94
CA ALA A 40 -16.03 -34.30 2.98
C ALA A 40 -15.19 -34.94 4.10
N THR A 41 -14.08 -34.31 4.50
CA THR A 41 -13.48 -34.38 5.85
C THR A 41 -12.58 -33.16 6.13
N ALA A 42 -12.41 -32.91 7.43
CA ALA A 42 -11.93 -31.71 8.13
C ALA A 42 -10.46 -31.26 7.85
N PRO A 43 -10.03 -30.07 8.35
CA PRO A 43 -8.81 -29.40 7.91
C PRO A 43 -7.56 -29.87 8.66
N ALA A 44 -6.51 -30.19 7.91
CA ALA A 44 -5.14 -30.31 8.39
C ALA A 44 -4.28 -29.36 7.55
N GLY A 45 -3.73 -28.34 8.18
CA GLY A 45 -2.88 -27.36 7.52
C GLY A 45 -1.64 -27.08 8.35
N LEU A 46 -0.49 -27.10 7.66
CA LEU A 46 0.82 -26.60 8.05
C LEU A 46 1.78 -27.59 8.73
N SER A 47 2.26 -28.55 7.94
CA SER A 47 3.67 -28.94 7.95
C SER A 47 4.09 -29.32 6.54
N ASP A 48 5.39 -29.19 6.24
CA ASP A 48 6.08 -29.82 5.10
C ASP A 48 6.22 -28.98 3.82
N ALA A 49 7.13 -28.02 3.87
CA ALA A 49 7.84 -27.51 2.69
C ALA A 49 9.32 -27.24 3.02
N ASN A 50 9.99 -28.17 3.71
CA ASN A 50 11.43 -28.10 3.97
C ASN A 50 12.02 -29.52 4.17
N ALA A 51 12.06 -30.32 3.11
CA ALA A 51 12.82 -31.58 3.11
C ALA A 51 13.01 -32.08 1.67
N SER A 52 13.97 -31.52 0.94
CA SER A 52 14.41 -32.09 -0.34
C SER A 52 15.86 -31.70 -0.67
N LEU A 53 16.79 -31.89 0.27
CA LEU A 53 18.22 -31.91 0.00
C LEU A 53 18.89 -32.76 1.08
N GLU A 54 19.03 -34.07 0.84
CA GLU A 54 20.14 -34.92 1.31
C GLU A 54 19.84 -36.39 1.00
N SER A 55 20.66 -36.99 0.14
CA SER A 55 21.15 -38.39 0.16
C SER A 55 21.42 -38.90 -1.26
N GLY A 56 22.56 -38.49 -1.84
CA GLY A 56 23.17 -39.16 -2.97
C GLY A 56 24.32 -40.02 -2.46
N GLU A 57 24.04 -41.28 -2.18
CA GLU A 57 24.98 -42.28 -1.68
C GLU A 57 25.94 -42.73 -2.80
N LEU A 58 27.24 -42.72 -2.51
CA LEU A 58 28.32 -43.14 -3.40
C LEU A 58 28.46 -44.66 -3.40
N ALA A 59 28.48 -45.27 -4.59
CA ALA A 59 29.02 -46.61 -4.81
C ALA A 59 30.11 -46.55 -5.91
N PRO A 60 31.22 -47.29 -5.78
CA PRO A 60 32.33 -47.21 -6.73
C PRO A 60 32.16 -48.23 -7.87
N SER A 61 32.48 -47.81 -9.09
CA SER A 61 32.75 -48.73 -10.19
C SER A 61 34.14 -48.47 -10.76
N SER A 62 35.00 -49.47 -10.57
CA SER A 62 36.21 -49.70 -11.35
C SER A 62 35.84 -50.23 -12.74
N ASP A 63 36.40 -49.66 -13.80
CA ASP A 63 37.39 -50.35 -14.65
C ASP A 63 37.66 -49.64 -15.99
N SER A 64 38.96 -49.63 -16.32
CA SER A 64 39.58 -49.72 -17.66
C SER A 64 39.41 -48.60 -18.70
N ALA A 65 40.49 -47.80 -18.79
CA ALA A 65 41.31 -47.53 -19.98
C ALA A 65 40.69 -47.72 -21.38
N ASN A 66 40.69 -46.64 -22.17
CA ASN A 66 41.28 -46.69 -23.51
C ASN A 66 41.82 -45.31 -23.93
N ALA A 67 43.03 -45.34 -24.49
CA ALA A 67 43.74 -44.18 -25.01
C ALA A 67 43.19 -43.81 -26.40
N GLY A 68 42.92 -42.52 -26.59
CA GLY A 68 42.60 -41.90 -27.87
C GLY A 68 43.03 -40.45 -27.81
N SER A 69 44.28 -40.19 -28.13
CA SER A 69 44.90 -38.88 -28.24
C SER A 69 44.31 -38.10 -29.42
N GLU A 70 43.51 -37.08 -29.12
CA GLU A 70 43.28 -35.95 -30.03
C GLU A 70 43.89 -34.70 -29.39
N GLU A 71 45.07 -34.32 -29.88
CA GLU A 71 45.68 -33.03 -29.65
C GLU A 71 44.82 -31.96 -30.33
N GLY A 72 43.97 -31.32 -29.53
CA GLY A 72 43.18 -30.17 -29.94
C GLY A 72 43.07 -29.22 -28.76
N ASP A 73 44.14 -28.45 -28.52
CA ASP A 73 44.16 -27.13 -27.87
C ASP A 73 43.06 -26.84 -26.82
N GLN A 74 42.83 -27.77 -25.89
CA GLN A 74 42.03 -27.53 -24.69
C GLN A 74 42.89 -26.71 -23.75
N GLN A 75 42.86 -25.40 -24.00
CA GLN A 75 43.35 -24.40 -23.06
C GLN A 75 42.85 -24.78 -21.67
N ASN A 76 43.81 -24.95 -20.77
CA ASN A 76 43.68 -25.31 -19.37
C ASN A 76 42.74 -24.32 -18.65
N PHE A 77 41.43 -24.52 -18.76
CA PHE A 77 40.41 -23.70 -18.13
C PHE A 77 40.23 -24.19 -16.69
N ASP A 78 40.99 -23.60 -15.78
CA ASP A 78 40.93 -23.89 -14.36
C ASP A 78 39.74 -23.17 -13.70
N PHE A 79 38.62 -23.89 -13.57
CA PHE A 79 37.37 -23.37 -13.01
C PHE A 79 37.48 -22.94 -11.53
N PHE A 80 38.49 -23.43 -10.82
CA PHE A 80 38.69 -23.18 -9.38
C PHE A 80 39.99 -22.43 -9.08
N SER A 81 40.62 -21.86 -10.09
CA SER A 81 41.80 -21.03 -9.92
C SER A 81 41.44 -19.73 -9.18
N ASP A 82 42.21 -19.38 -8.15
CA ASP A 82 42.18 -18.05 -7.53
C ASP A 82 42.72 -16.93 -8.44
N ALA A 83 43.17 -17.24 -9.66
CA ALA A 83 43.61 -16.24 -10.62
C ALA A 83 42.40 -15.40 -11.10
N PRO A 84 42.51 -14.06 -11.11
CA PRO A 84 41.42 -13.19 -11.54
C PRO A 84 41.04 -13.48 -12.99
N VAL A 85 39.76 -13.73 -13.22
CA VAL A 85 39.18 -13.93 -14.56
C VAL A 85 39.52 -12.72 -15.42
N GLN A 86 40.41 -12.91 -16.42
CA GLN A 86 40.95 -11.81 -17.23
C GLN A 86 40.02 -11.34 -18.35
N SER A 87 38.85 -11.94 -18.52
CA SER A 87 37.86 -11.51 -19.49
C SER A 87 37.02 -10.35 -18.94
N ALA A 88 37.52 -9.13 -19.14
CA ALA A 88 36.72 -7.90 -18.97
C ALA A 88 35.47 -7.84 -19.88
N GLU A 89 35.32 -8.80 -20.79
CA GLU A 89 34.29 -8.89 -21.83
C GLU A 89 33.05 -9.74 -21.43
N VAL A 90 33.08 -10.47 -20.31
CA VAL A 90 32.00 -11.43 -19.95
C VAL A 90 31.01 -10.88 -18.92
N ILE A 91 31.11 -9.60 -18.55
CA ILE A 91 30.11 -8.94 -17.70
C ILE A 91 29.43 -7.85 -18.53
N GLU A 92 28.47 -8.24 -19.37
CA GLU A 92 27.52 -7.28 -19.95
C GLU A 92 26.71 -6.67 -18.81
N LEU A 93 27.16 -5.52 -18.32
CA LEU A 93 26.38 -4.74 -17.37
C LEU A 93 25.10 -4.29 -18.07
N PRO A 94 23.93 -4.42 -17.43
CA PRO A 94 22.70 -3.90 -17.99
C PRO A 94 22.88 -2.42 -18.32
N PRO A 95 22.36 -1.95 -19.47
CA PRO A 95 22.53 -0.57 -19.88
C PRO A 95 22.02 0.39 -18.81
N GLU A 96 22.73 1.49 -18.62
CA GLU A 96 22.37 2.50 -17.62
C GLU A 96 20.95 3.01 -17.87
N LYS A 97 20.13 3.05 -16.81
CA LYS A 97 18.73 3.47 -16.93
C LYS A 97 18.66 4.95 -17.32
N SER A 98 17.82 5.26 -18.30
CA SER A 98 17.60 6.64 -18.75
C SER A 98 17.16 7.56 -17.61
N ARG A 99 17.62 8.82 -17.65
CA ARG A 99 17.23 9.90 -16.70
C ARG A 99 15.71 10.10 -16.64
N TRP A 100 14.99 9.84 -17.72
CA TRP A 100 13.54 9.90 -17.71
C TRP A 100 12.92 8.85 -16.78
N LEU A 101 13.44 7.62 -16.77
CA LEU A 101 12.92 6.55 -15.91
C LEU A 101 13.33 6.74 -14.46
N THR A 102 14.53 7.26 -14.21
CA THR A 102 15.09 7.41 -12.86
C THR A 102 14.66 8.70 -12.16
N ILE A 103 14.38 9.78 -12.90
CA ILE A 103 14.01 11.09 -12.33
C ILE A 103 12.65 11.56 -12.85
N GLY A 104 12.45 11.51 -14.17
CA GLY A 104 11.22 11.97 -14.81
C GLY A 104 9.97 11.23 -14.34
N GLY A 105 10.04 9.90 -14.25
CA GLY A 105 8.96 9.03 -13.80
C GLY A 105 8.49 9.34 -12.38
N PRO A 106 9.39 9.36 -11.38
CA PRO A 106 9.04 9.76 -10.03
C PRO A 106 8.43 11.18 -9.92
N ILE A 107 8.98 12.16 -10.65
CA ILE A 107 8.44 13.53 -10.69
C ILE A 107 7.05 13.55 -11.33
N ALA A 108 6.84 12.82 -12.43
CA ALA A 108 5.55 12.72 -13.10
C ALA A 108 4.49 12.09 -12.18
N LEU A 109 4.87 11.09 -11.39
CA LEU A 109 3.98 10.45 -10.43
C LEU A 109 3.61 11.41 -9.27
N LEU A 110 4.55 12.23 -8.79
CA LEU A 110 4.22 13.32 -7.88
C LEU A 110 3.30 14.37 -8.51
N ALA A 111 3.55 14.76 -9.76
CA ALA A 111 2.68 15.69 -10.47
C ALA A 111 1.25 15.12 -10.60
N LEU A 112 1.12 13.80 -10.82
CA LEU A 112 -0.16 13.10 -10.80
C LEU A 112 -0.86 13.23 -9.44
N PHE A 113 -0.14 13.03 -8.34
CA PHE A 113 -0.68 13.21 -6.99
C PHE A 113 -1.29 14.61 -6.80
N PHE A 114 -0.53 15.67 -7.11
CA PHE A 114 -1.05 17.04 -7.00
C PHE A 114 -2.18 17.31 -8.00
N GLY A 115 -2.08 16.75 -9.21
CA GLY A 115 -3.14 16.79 -10.21
C GLY A 115 -4.45 16.20 -9.71
N MET A 116 -4.42 15.05 -9.02
CA MET A 116 -5.59 14.45 -8.40
C MET A 116 -6.21 15.35 -7.33
N LEU A 117 -5.40 16.00 -6.48
CA LEU A 117 -5.90 16.94 -5.47
C LEU A 117 -6.58 18.15 -6.11
N VAL A 118 -5.95 18.75 -7.13
CA VAL A 118 -6.51 19.86 -7.89
C VAL A 118 -7.81 19.43 -8.58
N GLN A 119 -7.83 18.23 -9.17
CA GLN A 119 -9.01 17.67 -9.83
C GLN A 119 -10.15 17.46 -8.85
N ILE A 120 -9.92 16.85 -7.68
CA ILE A 120 -10.96 16.67 -6.66
C ILE A 120 -11.51 18.03 -6.23
N TRP A 121 -10.64 18.99 -5.95
CA TRP A 121 -11.07 20.33 -5.56
C TRP A 121 -11.88 21.05 -6.64
N TRP A 122 -11.48 20.87 -7.90
CA TRP A 122 -12.17 21.47 -9.02
C TRP A 122 -13.54 20.83 -9.29
N LEU A 123 -13.65 19.51 -9.10
CA LEU A 123 -14.87 18.74 -9.34
C LEU A 123 -15.87 18.80 -8.18
N VAL A 124 -15.37 18.84 -6.95
CA VAL A 124 -16.17 18.78 -5.72
C VAL A 124 -16.04 20.12 -4.98
N PRO A 125 -16.98 21.06 -5.18
CA PRO A 125 -16.91 22.36 -4.52
C PRO A 125 -17.07 22.19 -3.01
N PHE A 126 -16.36 23.04 -2.26
CA PHE A 126 -16.56 23.16 -0.82
C PHE A 126 -17.96 23.70 -0.55
N ASP A 127 -18.78 22.92 0.14
CA ASP A 127 -20.03 23.38 0.72
C ASP A 127 -20.10 22.94 2.18
N SER A 128 -20.49 23.86 3.07
CA SER A 128 -20.68 23.60 4.50
C SER A 128 -22.11 23.11 4.80
N HIS A 129 -22.78 22.49 3.83
CA HIS A 129 -24.21 22.15 3.86
C HIS A 129 -24.69 21.34 5.09
N SER A 130 -26.01 21.44 5.29
CA SER A 130 -26.81 21.47 6.54
C SER A 130 -26.92 20.21 7.40
N ILE A 131 -26.15 19.16 7.15
CA ILE A 131 -26.20 17.96 8.00
C ILE A 131 -25.25 18.18 9.18
N ASP A 132 -25.78 18.78 10.26
CA ASP A 132 -25.04 18.93 11.50
C ASP A 132 -25.03 17.62 12.30
N LEU A 133 -24.21 16.67 11.84
CA LEU A 133 -23.97 15.44 12.58
C LEU A 133 -22.91 15.69 13.64
N ASN A 134 -23.34 15.76 14.89
CA ASN A 134 -22.46 15.73 16.05
C ASN A 134 -22.42 14.30 16.59
N LEU A 135 -21.24 13.67 16.54
CA LEU A 135 -21.01 12.28 16.96
C LEU A 135 -21.45 12.02 18.40
N ARG A 136 -21.48 13.03 19.26
CA ARG A 136 -21.97 12.90 20.64
C ARG A 136 -23.44 12.55 20.73
N ASN A 137 -24.23 13.05 19.78
CA ASN A 137 -25.67 12.90 19.72
C ASN A 137 -26.10 11.56 19.11
N LEU A 138 -25.15 10.76 18.61
CA LEU A 138 -25.45 9.43 18.10
C LEU A 138 -25.93 8.48 19.21
N PRO A 139 -26.77 7.48 18.88
CA PRO A 139 -27.14 6.42 19.80
C PRO A 139 -25.91 5.72 20.40
N PRO A 140 -25.94 5.28 21.67
CA PRO A 140 -24.79 4.65 22.32
C PRO A 140 -24.21 3.45 21.55
N ALA A 141 -25.06 2.65 20.91
CA ALA A 141 -24.63 1.51 20.09
C ALA A 141 -23.75 1.95 18.91
N ALA A 142 -24.16 2.98 18.17
CA ALA A 142 -23.40 3.52 17.04
C ALA A 142 -22.06 4.10 17.51
N LYS A 143 -22.05 4.87 18.61
CA LYS A 143 -20.81 5.43 19.17
C LYS A 143 -19.81 4.34 19.55
N ARG A 144 -20.28 3.29 20.23
CA ARG A 144 -19.44 2.14 20.62
C ARG A 144 -18.91 1.39 19.40
N GLY A 145 -19.76 1.16 18.40
CA GLY A 145 -19.37 0.50 17.15
C GLY A 145 -18.29 1.29 16.39
N ILE A 146 -18.49 2.59 16.20
CA ILE A 146 -17.50 3.47 15.54
C ILE A 146 -16.21 3.51 16.37
N ALA A 147 -16.29 3.68 17.69
CA ALA A 147 -15.11 3.74 18.55
C ALA A 147 -14.28 2.44 18.47
N MET A 148 -14.94 1.28 18.51
CA MET A 148 -14.30 -0.02 18.39
C MET A 148 -13.66 -0.19 17.00
N ALA A 149 -14.39 0.12 15.93
CA ALA A 149 -13.88 0.02 14.57
C ALA A 149 -12.64 0.91 14.37
N VAL A 150 -12.73 2.20 14.73
CA VAL A 150 -11.61 3.15 14.64
C VAL A 150 -10.42 2.68 15.49
N GLY A 151 -10.66 2.17 16.69
CA GLY A 151 -9.62 1.59 17.55
C GLY A 151 -8.90 0.41 16.90
N MET A 152 -9.65 -0.56 16.37
CA MET A 152 -9.08 -1.71 15.65
C MET A 152 -8.29 -1.29 14.41
N PHE A 153 -8.80 -0.31 13.67
CA PHE A 153 -8.11 0.27 12.51
C PHE A 153 -6.83 1.03 12.90
N GLY A 154 -6.77 1.61 14.10
CA GLY A 154 -5.53 2.17 14.66
C GLY A 154 -4.50 1.10 14.99
N VAL A 155 -4.95 -0.02 15.58
CA VAL A 155 -4.07 -1.18 15.82
C VAL A 155 -3.54 -1.77 14.52
N ALA A 156 -4.41 -1.96 13.52
CA ALA A 156 -4.02 -2.44 12.20
C ALA A 156 -2.99 -1.52 11.53
N PHE A 157 -3.16 -0.20 11.67
CA PHE A 157 -2.19 0.78 11.17
C PHE A 157 -0.81 0.63 11.84
N CYS A 158 -0.75 0.44 13.17
CA CYS A 158 0.50 0.18 13.87
C CYS A 158 1.19 -1.10 13.39
N PHE A 159 0.44 -2.17 13.14
CA PHE A 159 0.99 -3.40 12.57
C PHE A 159 1.49 -3.21 11.14
N GLY A 160 0.79 -2.43 10.30
CA GLY A 160 1.28 -2.09 8.97
C GLY A 160 2.60 -1.31 9.00
N ALA A 161 2.73 -0.33 9.90
CA ALA A 161 3.99 0.39 10.09
C ALA A 161 5.12 -0.53 10.59
N ALA A 162 4.82 -1.44 11.52
CA ALA A 162 5.77 -2.43 12.01
C ALA A 162 6.18 -3.43 10.93
N GLU A 163 5.25 -3.83 10.05
CA GLU A 163 5.53 -4.69 8.90
C GLU A 163 6.54 -4.03 7.95
N ILE A 164 6.32 -2.77 7.57
CA ILE A 164 7.27 -2.03 6.70
C ILE A 164 8.66 -2.02 7.33
N TRP A 165 8.76 -1.67 8.62
CA TRP A 165 10.04 -1.65 9.34
C TRP A 165 10.71 -3.03 9.35
N TYR A 166 9.94 -4.09 9.61
CA TYR A 166 10.43 -5.46 9.65
C TYR A 166 10.94 -5.92 8.29
N GLN A 167 10.16 -5.70 7.22
CA GLN A 167 10.53 -6.09 5.86
C GLN A 167 11.78 -5.35 5.39
N LEU A 168 11.89 -4.04 5.64
CA LEU A 168 13.08 -3.26 5.28
C LEU A 168 14.32 -3.74 6.03
N ARG A 169 14.18 -4.21 7.28
CA ARG A 169 15.31 -4.73 8.06
C ARG A 169 15.81 -6.10 7.56
N ILE A 170 14.92 -6.96 7.10
CA ILE A 170 15.30 -8.29 6.59
C ILE A 170 15.93 -8.20 5.21
N HIS A 171 15.36 -7.37 4.34
CA HIS A 171 15.83 -7.26 2.95
C HIS A 171 16.93 -6.20 2.79
N GLY A 172 17.14 -5.35 3.79
CA GLY A 172 18.16 -4.29 3.81
C GLY A 172 17.75 -3.01 3.07
N SER A 173 16.96 -3.11 1.99
CA SER A 173 16.43 -1.97 1.25
C SER A 173 15.06 -2.26 0.63
N ALA A 174 14.33 -1.21 0.27
CA ALA A 174 13.08 -1.34 -0.48
C ALA A 174 13.32 -1.98 -1.85
N GLU A 175 14.42 -1.61 -2.52
CA GLU A 175 14.83 -2.22 -3.79
C GLU A 175 14.95 -3.74 -3.68
N ALA A 176 15.70 -4.23 -2.69
CA ALA A 176 15.91 -5.66 -2.49
C ALA A 176 14.60 -6.38 -2.13
N TYR A 177 13.75 -5.77 -1.30
CA TYR A 177 12.44 -6.29 -0.95
C TYR A 177 11.55 -6.48 -2.19
N PHE A 178 11.41 -5.43 -3.00
CA PHE A 178 10.60 -5.50 -4.22
C PHE A 178 11.25 -6.40 -5.26
N ALA A 179 12.58 -6.43 -5.42
CA ALA A 179 13.27 -7.31 -6.35
C ALA A 179 12.93 -8.79 -6.11
N GLN A 180 12.83 -9.21 -4.84
CA GLN A 180 12.50 -10.59 -4.45
C GLN A 180 10.98 -10.89 -4.46
N MET A 181 10.13 -9.89 -4.62
CA MET A 181 8.68 -10.07 -4.66
C MET A 181 8.22 -10.64 -6.02
N SER A 182 7.46 -11.72 -6.02
CA SER A 182 6.85 -12.26 -7.25
C SER A 182 5.73 -11.34 -7.76
N LEU A 183 5.41 -11.42 -9.06
CA LEU A 183 4.30 -10.65 -9.65
C LEU A 183 2.96 -10.95 -8.95
N GLY A 184 2.67 -12.23 -8.71
CA GLY A 184 1.46 -12.65 -8.00
C GLY A 184 1.38 -12.06 -6.59
N LYS A 185 2.50 -12.04 -5.85
CA LYS A 185 2.57 -11.42 -4.52
C LYS A 185 2.36 -9.90 -4.59
N LEU A 186 2.93 -9.21 -5.58
CA LEU A 186 2.74 -7.78 -5.77
C LEU A 186 1.28 -7.42 -6.11
N ILE A 187 0.62 -8.22 -6.93
CA ILE A 187 -0.82 -8.05 -7.24
C ILE A 187 -1.67 -8.24 -5.99
N ALA A 188 -1.45 -9.34 -5.25
CA ALA A 188 -2.18 -9.61 -4.01
C ALA A 188 -1.95 -8.51 -2.97
N PHE A 189 -0.70 -8.05 -2.82
CA PHE A 189 -0.33 -6.96 -1.93
C PHE A 189 -1.02 -5.65 -2.33
N THR A 190 -1.01 -5.32 -3.64
CA THR A 190 -1.71 -4.16 -4.21
C THR A 190 -3.21 -4.20 -3.92
N HIS A 191 -3.87 -5.33 -4.18
CA HIS A 191 -5.30 -5.50 -3.95
C HIS A 191 -5.66 -5.31 -2.48
N ALA A 192 -4.95 -6.01 -1.58
CA ALA A 192 -5.19 -5.95 -0.14
C ALA A 192 -5.00 -4.53 0.41
N HIS A 193 -3.94 -3.83 -0.01
CA HIS A 193 -3.66 -2.47 0.45
C HIS A 193 -4.63 -1.46 -0.14
N LEU A 194 -4.96 -1.52 -1.42
CA LEU A 194 -5.92 -0.59 -2.01
C LEU A 194 -7.30 -0.73 -1.35
N PHE A 195 -7.74 -1.96 -1.10
CA PHE A 195 -8.96 -2.24 -0.34
C PHE A 195 -8.86 -1.74 1.10
N GLY A 196 -7.78 -2.08 1.81
CA GLY A 196 -7.57 -1.74 3.21
C GLY A 196 -7.48 -0.23 3.45
N PHE A 197 -6.68 0.48 2.64
CA PHE A 197 -6.54 1.93 2.66
C PHE A 197 -7.86 2.62 2.39
N THR A 198 -8.56 2.24 1.31
CA THR A 198 -9.85 2.84 0.96
C THR A 198 -10.88 2.63 2.06
N THR A 199 -10.96 1.41 2.59
CA THR A 199 -11.92 1.05 3.65
C THR A 199 -11.63 1.78 4.95
N SER A 200 -10.37 1.82 5.39
CA SER A 200 -9.97 2.51 6.63
C SER A 200 -10.23 4.01 6.51
N PHE A 201 -9.91 4.61 5.37
CA PHE A 201 -10.19 6.01 5.08
C PHE A 201 -11.68 6.30 5.03
N PHE A 202 -12.54 5.41 4.55
CA PHE A 202 -13.98 5.63 4.64
C PHE A 202 -14.52 5.52 6.07
N ILE A 203 -14.12 4.50 6.81
CA ILE A 203 -14.59 4.24 8.17
C ILE A 203 -14.14 5.35 9.14
N VAL A 204 -12.92 5.87 8.97
CA VAL A 204 -12.38 6.95 9.81
C VAL A 204 -12.68 8.32 9.20
N GLY A 205 -12.50 8.48 7.90
CA GLY A 205 -12.57 9.78 7.23
C GLY A 205 -13.98 10.33 7.06
N ILE A 206 -15.00 9.51 6.81
CA ILE A 206 -16.39 10.00 6.71
C ILE A 206 -16.86 10.58 8.06
N PRO A 207 -16.83 9.82 9.18
CA PRO A 207 -17.30 10.37 10.45
C PRO A 207 -16.47 11.59 10.90
N PHE A 208 -15.16 11.59 10.61
CA PHE A 208 -14.30 12.74 10.89
C PHE A 208 -14.75 13.97 10.09
N SER A 209 -14.96 13.80 8.78
CA SER A 209 -15.36 14.90 7.88
C SER A 209 -16.74 15.45 8.25
N LEU A 210 -17.67 14.61 8.70
CA LEU A 210 -18.98 15.03 9.19
C LEU A 210 -18.89 15.77 10.54
N GLN A 211 -18.05 15.28 11.45
CA GLN A 211 -17.85 15.90 12.77
C GLN A 211 -17.17 17.28 12.69
N PHE A 212 -16.32 17.50 11.70
CA PHE A 212 -15.52 18.72 11.57
C PHE A 212 -15.76 19.48 10.25
N ASN A 213 -16.95 19.32 9.65
CA ASN A 213 -17.30 19.91 8.37
C ASN A 213 -17.14 21.45 8.30
N GLN A 214 -17.19 22.14 9.44
CA GLN A 214 -17.01 23.58 9.57
C GLN A 214 -15.56 24.06 9.31
N ILE A 215 -14.57 23.16 9.37
CA ILE A 215 -13.15 23.50 9.21
C ILE A 215 -12.71 23.17 7.78
N LYS A 216 -12.55 24.20 6.95
CA LYS A 216 -12.12 24.07 5.54
C LYS A 216 -10.88 23.21 5.35
N THR A 217 -9.87 23.40 6.20
CA THR A 217 -8.61 22.65 6.13
C THR A 217 -8.82 21.14 6.33
N TYR A 218 -9.80 20.73 7.13
CA TYR A 218 -10.02 19.32 7.42
C TYR A 218 -10.66 18.58 6.25
N GLN A 219 -11.38 19.29 5.37
CA GLN A 219 -11.92 18.71 4.15
C GLN A 219 -10.83 18.30 3.14
N TRP A 220 -9.60 18.82 3.28
CA TRP A 220 -8.46 18.39 2.47
C TRP A 220 -7.79 17.13 2.98
N VAL A 221 -7.88 16.84 4.29
CA VAL A 221 -7.17 15.74 4.93
C VAL A 221 -7.59 14.39 4.35
N PHE A 222 -8.89 14.19 4.16
CA PHE A 222 -9.44 12.95 3.66
C PHE A 222 -9.06 12.66 2.19
N PRO A 223 -9.29 13.58 1.22
CA PRO A 223 -8.82 13.42 -0.16
C PRO A 223 -7.29 13.30 -0.27
N ALA A 224 -6.53 14.05 0.53
CA ALA A 224 -5.07 14.01 0.49
C ALA A 224 -4.52 12.64 0.85
N GLY A 225 -5.03 12.00 1.91
CA GLY A 225 -4.58 10.67 2.28
C GLY A 225 -5.02 9.58 1.29
N LEU A 226 -6.22 9.69 0.69
CA LEU A 226 -6.63 8.77 -0.38
C LEU A 226 -5.76 8.92 -1.63
N ALA A 227 -5.50 10.14 -2.09
CA ALA A 227 -4.60 10.39 -3.21
C ALA A 227 -3.18 9.87 -2.91
N ALA A 228 -2.70 10.03 -1.68
CA ALA A 228 -1.40 9.50 -1.25
C ALA A 228 -1.39 7.98 -1.31
N SER A 229 -2.42 7.30 -0.80
CA SER A 229 -2.51 5.84 -0.83
C SER A 229 -2.49 5.26 -2.25
N LEU A 230 -3.21 5.87 -3.20
CA LEU A 230 -3.20 5.43 -4.59
C LEU A 230 -1.83 5.66 -5.24
N THR A 231 -1.23 6.84 -5.00
CA THR A 231 0.09 7.19 -5.54
C THR A 231 1.18 6.27 -4.96
N ASP A 232 1.08 5.91 -3.68
CA ASP A 232 2.00 4.98 -3.00
C ASP A 232 1.97 3.60 -3.67
N VAL A 233 0.77 3.04 -3.87
CA VAL A 233 0.58 1.78 -4.59
C VAL A 233 1.23 1.84 -5.98
N MET A 234 0.98 2.91 -6.76
CA MET A 234 1.61 3.07 -8.07
C MET A 234 3.13 3.15 -7.99
N SER A 235 3.67 3.77 -6.93
CA SER A 235 5.11 3.88 -6.72
C SER A 235 5.76 2.52 -6.48
N TRP A 236 5.08 1.56 -5.83
CA TRP A 236 5.60 0.20 -5.63
C TRP A 236 5.83 -0.54 -6.95
N TRP A 237 4.90 -0.38 -7.90
CA TRP A 237 5.07 -0.89 -9.26
C TRP A 237 6.24 -0.21 -9.97
N GLY A 238 6.43 1.10 -9.75
CA GLY A 238 7.59 1.86 -10.21
C GLY A 238 8.91 1.34 -9.64
N ILE A 239 8.96 1.03 -8.34
CA ILE A 239 10.15 0.46 -7.68
C ILE A 239 10.48 -0.91 -8.29
N LYS A 240 9.47 -1.76 -8.48
CA LYS A 240 9.65 -3.12 -9.01
C LYS A 240 10.13 -3.14 -10.47
N PHE A 241 9.51 -2.36 -11.34
CA PHE A 241 9.67 -2.51 -12.80
C PHE A 241 10.45 -1.38 -13.47
N VAL A 242 10.58 -0.21 -12.84
CA VAL A 242 11.17 0.97 -13.47
C VAL A 242 12.49 1.34 -12.81
N SER A 243 12.45 1.82 -11.57
CA SER A 243 13.64 2.33 -10.88
C SER A 243 13.43 2.33 -9.35
N PRO A 244 14.48 2.00 -8.56
CA PRO A 244 14.46 2.18 -7.11
C PRO A 244 14.15 3.60 -6.66
N ASN A 245 14.41 4.59 -7.52
CA ASN A 245 14.12 5.99 -7.22
C ASN A 245 12.62 6.27 -7.00
N PHE A 246 11.70 5.36 -7.30
CA PHE A 246 10.31 5.55 -6.88
C PHE A 246 10.11 5.43 -5.35
N GLU A 247 11.12 4.94 -4.61
CA GLU A 247 11.10 4.84 -3.14
C GLU A 247 10.85 6.19 -2.46
N TRP A 248 11.42 7.29 -2.95
CA TRP A 248 11.19 8.60 -2.33
C TRP A 248 9.75 9.09 -2.51
N VAL A 249 9.08 8.69 -3.60
CA VAL A 249 7.65 8.93 -3.80
C VAL A 249 6.84 8.12 -2.80
N SER A 250 7.19 6.84 -2.62
CA SER A 250 6.56 5.97 -1.62
C SER A 250 6.71 6.52 -0.21
N MET A 251 7.92 6.95 0.18
CA MET A 251 8.18 7.59 1.48
C MET A 251 7.34 8.86 1.68
N PHE A 252 7.30 9.74 0.67
CA PHE A 252 6.47 10.94 0.69
C PHE A 252 4.99 10.61 0.90
N CYS A 253 4.46 9.65 0.13
CA CYS A 253 3.08 9.22 0.25
C CYS A 253 2.79 8.57 1.61
N GLY A 254 3.71 7.75 2.11
CA GLY A 254 3.63 7.12 3.43
C GLY A 254 3.56 8.16 4.55
N ILE A 255 4.33 9.26 4.47
CA ILE A 255 4.29 10.36 5.44
C ILE A 255 2.93 11.09 5.38
N ILE A 256 2.45 11.45 4.19
CA ILE A 256 1.15 12.13 4.02
C ILE A 256 0.01 11.24 4.49
N PHE A 257 -0.01 9.98 4.03
CA PHE A 257 -0.99 8.98 4.43
C PHE A 257 -1.02 8.84 5.96
N SER A 258 0.14 8.62 6.58
CA SER A 258 0.25 8.44 8.03
C SER A 258 -0.21 9.68 8.79
N SER A 259 0.22 10.87 8.37
CA SER A 259 -0.13 12.13 9.03
C SER A 259 -1.62 12.42 8.93
N THR A 260 -2.20 12.29 7.74
CA THR A 260 -3.64 12.52 7.52
C THR A 260 -4.49 11.49 8.25
N TYR A 261 -4.12 10.21 8.18
CA TYR A 261 -4.83 9.13 8.84
C TYR A 261 -4.78 9.26 10.37
N LEU A 262 -3.59 9.46 10.96
CA LEU A 262 -3.43 9.63 12.40
C LEU A 262 -4.16 10.87 12.90
N TRP A 263 -4.14 11.97 12.14
CA TRP A 263 -4.90 13.17 12.48
C TRP A 263 -6.40 12.88 12.59
N MET A 264 -6.98 12.19 11.60
CA MET A 264 -8.40 11.84 11.62
C MET A 264 -8.73 10.83 12.72
N LEU A 265 -7.88 9.82 12.90
CA LEU A 265 -8.05 8.78 13.89
C LEU A 265 -8.00 9.33 15.32
N VAL A 266 -6.99 10.15 15.63
CA VAL A 266 -6.88 10.80 16.95
C VAL A 266 -8.05 11.76 17.17
N GLY A 267 -8.42 12.55 16.15
CA GLY A 267 -9.56 13.46 16.23
C GLY A 267 -10.86 12.74 16.58
N LEU A 268 -11.14 11.60 15.94
CA LEU A 268 -12.33 10.78 16.21
C LEU A 268 -12.28 10.07 17.56
N LEU A 269 -11.20 9.35 17.86
CA LEU A 269 -11.05 8.65 19.14
C LEU A 269 -11.21 9.62 20.30
N ARG A 270 -10.66 10.82 20.18
CA ARG A 270 -10.79 11.86 21.20
C ARG A 270 -12.23 12.36 21.35
N VAL A 271 -13.02 12.49 20.28
CA VAL A 271 -14.44 12.85 20.40
C VAL A 271 -15.29 11.72 20.98
N LEU A 272 -14.97 10.47 20.64
CA LEU A 272 -15.75 9.28 21.03
C LEU A 272 -15.43 8.77 22.43
N LEU A 273 -14.15 8.68 22.79
CA LEU A 273 -13.68 8.11 24.06
C LEU A 273 -13.58 9.16 25.17
N PHE A 274 -13.29 10.42 24.81
CA PHE A 274 -13.09 11.52 25.76
C PHE A 274 -14.04 12.68 25.48
N PRO A 275 -15.37 12.47 25.53
CA PRO A 275 -16.35 13.49 25.19
C PRO A 275 -16.27 14.71 26.12
N ASP A 276 -15.67 14.59 27.30
CA ASP A 276 -15.55 15.69 28.27
C ASP A 276 -14.36 16.63 28.01
N VAL A 277 -13.42 16.26 27.15
CA VAL A 277 -12.38 17.20 26.72
C VAL A 277 -13.04 18.23 25.78
N ILE A 278 -12.64 19.51 25.84
CA ILE A 278 -13.13 20.57 24.94
C ILE A 278 -11.94 21.04 24.11
N TRP A 279 -11.98 20.93 22.79
CA TRP A 279 -10.98 21.53 21.89
C TRP A 279 -11.51 22.73 21.13
N ALA A 280 -10.58 23.53 20.59
CA ALA A 280 -10.87 24.66 19.73
C ALA A 280 -11.64 24.25 18.46
N SER A 281 -11.41 23.04 17.95
CA SER A 281 -12.05 22.49 16.76
C SER A 281 -13.44 21.90 16.99
N ASP A 282 -13.91 21.81 18.24
CA ASP A 282 -15.21 21.20 18.55
C ASP A 282 -16.36 22.10 18.10
N LYS A 283 -17.37 21.53 17.42
CA LYS A 283 -18.58 22.24 16.99
C LYS A 283 -19.36 22.84 18.14
N ASP A 284 -19.52 22.07 19.23
CA ASP A 284 -20.30 22.41 20.42
C ASP A 284 -19.46 23.15 21.49
N ARG A 285 -18.27 23.64 21.15
CA ARG A 285 -17.34 24.27 22.09
C ARG A 285 -17.99 25.39 22.89
N ALA A 286 -18.66 26.33 22.20
CA ALA A 286 -19.23 27.52 22.83
C ALA A 286 -20.32 27.15 23.84
N GLU A 287 -21.22 26.26 23.45
CA GLU A 287 -22.30 25.73 24.29
C GLU A 287 -21.74 25.03 25.54
N ARG A 288 -20.73 24.18 25.37
CA ARG A 288 -20.13 23.43 26.48
C ARG A 288 -19.38 24.31 27.47
N ILE A 289 -18.69 25.34 26.99
CA ILE A 289 -18.03 26.31 27.87
C ILE A 289 -19.08 27.11 28.65
N ALA A 290 -20.19 27.51 28.00
CA ALA A 290 -21.29 28.20 28.66
C ALA A 290 -21.95 27.33 29.75
N ALA A 291 -22.25 26.06 29.44
CA ALA A 291 -22.82 25.11 30.40
C ALA A 291 -21.91 24.88 31.61
N ARG A 292 -20.59 24.74 31.39
CA ARG A 292 -19.61 24.61 32.49
C ARG A 292 -19.53 25.85 33.36
N LYS A 293 -19.59 27.04 32.78
CA LYS A 293 -19.62 28.30 33.54
C LYS A 293 -20.90 28.40 34.39
N ALA A 294 -22.05 28.04 33.83
CA ALA A 294 -23.32 28.04 34.55
C ALA A 294 -23.33 27.09 35.76
N LEU A 295 -22.73 25.90 35.63
CA LEU A 295 -22.58 24.96 36.75
C LEU A 295 -21.68 25.52 37.86
N LYS A 296 -20.54 26.13 37.51
CA LYS A 296 -19.64 26.76 38.48
C LYS A 296 -20.29 27.90 39.27
N HIS A 297 -21.13 28.71 38.63
CA HIS A 297 -21.86 29.78 39.33
C HIS A 297 -22.82 29.21 40.38
N ARG A 298 -23.43 28.05 40.13
CA ARG A 298 -24.35 27.41 41.09
C ARG A 298 -23.65 26.78 42.30
N GLU A 299 -22.38 26.42 42.19
CA GLU A 299 -21.60 25.84 43.29
C GLU A 299 -21.02 26.90 44.24
N GLY A 300 -20.89 28.16 43.80
CA GLY A 300 -20.35 29.28 44.59
C GLY A 300 -21.38 30.10 45.36
N ASP A 301 -22.68 29.78 45.22
CA ASP A 301 -23.81 30.48 45.88
C ASP A 301 -24.27 29.77 47.18
N TYR A 302 -23.43 28.92 47.79
CA TYR A 302 -23.67 28.26 49.07
C TYR A 302 -22.81 28.81 50.20
#